data_AF-X1NPF2-F1
#
_entry.id   AF-X1NPF2-F1
#
_cell.length_a   1.000
_cell.length_b   1.000
_cell.length_c   1.000
_cell.angle_alpha   90.00
_cell.angle_beta   90.00
_cell.angle_gamma   90.00
#
_symmetry.space_group_name_H-M   'P 1'
#
loop_
_entity.id
_entity.type
_entity.pdbx_description
1 polymer ?
#
loop_
_entity_poly.entity_id
_entity_poly.type
_entity_poly.pdbx_seq_one_letter_code
_entity_poly.pdbx_strand_id
1 'polypeptide(L)' 'MWELKLSHILREVLIAGSARDWDRIIELAQELEQLAKECRDGKFSEDEGK' A
#
# COMPACT_ATOMS: atom_id res chain seq x y z
N MET A 1 4.51 -10.96 2.55
CA MET A 1 5.37 -10.07 1.73
C MET A 1 4.70 -8.69 1.54
N TRP A 2 4.86 -7.80 2.52
CA TRP A 2 4.20 -6.47 2.55
C TRP A 2 4.88 -5.48 1.59
N GLU A 3 6.13 -5.74 1.22
CA GLU A 3 6.95 -4.96 0.30
C GLU A 3 6.33 -4.92 -1.11
N LEU A 4 5.79 -6.05 -1.59
CA LEU A 4 5.08 -6.08 -2.88
C LEU A 4 3.83 -5.21 -2.85
N LYS A 5 3.04 -5.30 -1.77
CA LYS A 5 1.82 -4.49 -1.60
C LYS A 5 2.16 -3.00 -1.50
N LEU A 6 3.23 -2.65 -0.77
CA LEU A 6 3.74 -1.27 -0.72
C LEU A 6 4.15 -0.78 -2.12
N SER A 7 4.94 -1.57 -2.85
CA SER A 7 5.40 -1.20 -4.20
C SER A 7 4.25 -1.01 -5.18
N HIS A 8 3.18 -1.79 -5.03
CA HIS A 8 1.96 -1.65 -5.81
C HIS A 8 1.23 -0.35 -5.49
N ILE A 9 0.96 -0.07 -4.21
CA ILE A 9 0.28 1.15 -3.77
C ILE A 9 1.04 2.40 -4.25
N LEU A 10 2.37 2.43 -4.11
CA LEU A 10 3.19 3.57 -4.55
C LEU A 10 3.13 3.78 -6.07
N ARG A 11 3.09 2.70 -6.86
CA ARG A 11 2.93 2.80 -8.32
C ARG A 11 1.57 3.38 -8.69
N GLU A 12 0.51 2.91 -8.06
CA GLU A 12 -0.85 3.39 -8.31
C GLU A 12 -1.02 4.87 -7.93
N VAL A 13 -0.35 5.34 -6.87
CA VAL A 13 -0.35 6.76 -6.50
C VAL A 13 0.28 7.63 -7.60
N LEU A 14 1.35 7.17 -8.25
CA LEU A 14 1.96 7.89 -9.37
C LEU A 14 1.02 7.96 -10.58
N ILE A 15 0.31 6.86 -10.87
CA ILE A 15 -0.66 6.81 -11.97
C ILE A 15 -1.84 7.73 -11.70
N ALA A 16 -2.46 7.62 -10.52
CA ALA A 16 -3.57 8.49 -10.10
C ALA A 16 -3.15 9.97 -10.04
N GLY A 17 -1.93 10.25 -9.55
CA GLY A 17 -1.31 11.57 -9.56
C GLY A 17 -1.16 12.15 -10.98
N SER A 18 -0.73 11.33 -11.94
CA SER A 18 -0.66 11.74 -13.35
C SER A 18 -2.02 12.07 -13.94
N ALA A 19 -3.08 11.39 -13.50
CA ALA A 19 -4.45 11.64 -13.92
C ALA A 19 -5.14 12.77 -13.13
N ARG A 20 -4.51 13.27 -12.06
CA ARG A 20 -5.11 14.18 -11.05
C ARG A 20 -6.39 13.61 -10.43
N ASP A 21 -6.44 12.28 -10.30
CA ASP A 21 -7.54 11.57 -9.67
C ASP A 21 -7.37 11.62 -8.15
N TRP A 22 -7.92 12.68 -7.55
CA TRP A 22 -7.77 12.94 -6.12
C TRP A 22 -8.50 11.91 -5.25
N ASP A 23 -9.64 11.40 -5.71
CA ASP A 23 -10.40 10.39 -5.00
C ASP A 23 -9.57 9.10 -4.89
N ARG A 24 -8.98 8.66 -6.01
CA ARG A 24 -8.11 7.48 -6.02
C ARG A 24 -6.84 7.66 -5.17
N ILE A 25 -6.26 8.85 -5.16
CA ILE A 25 -5.09 9.15 -4.30
C ILE A 25 -5.45 9.03 -2.82
N ILE A 26 -6.64 9.49 -2.41
CA ILE A 26 -7.11 9.41 -1.02
C ILE A 26 -7.34 7.95 -0.62
N GLU A 27 -7.96 7.13 -1.48
CA GLU A 27 -8.13 5.70 -1.24
C GLU A 27 -6.79 5.00 -1.03
N LEU A 28 -5.83 5.22 -1.95
CA LEU A 28 -4.50 4.62 -1.87
C LEU A 28 -3.72 5.07 -0.63
N ALA A 29 -3.92 6.31 -0.16
CA ALA A 29 -3.33 6.80 1.07
C ALA A 29 -3.88 6.06 2.32
N GLN A 30 -5.18 5.75 2.33
CA GLN A 30 -5.80 4.96 3.40
C GLN A 30 -5.30 3.51 3.38
N GLU A 31 -5.17 2.91 2.19
CA GLU A 31 -4.58 1.57 2.03
C GLU A 31 -3.13 1.53 2.52
N LEU A 32 -2.35 2.58 2.26
CA LEU A 32 -0.98 2.72 2.74
C LEU A 32 -0.93 2.82 4.27
N GLU A 33 -1.82 3.61 4.89
CA GLU A 33 -1.91 3.73 6.35
C GLU A 33 -2.27 2.39 7.00
N GLN A 34 -3.21 1.65 6.41
CA GLN A 34 -3.60 0.33 6.88
C GLN A 34 -2.42 -0.66 6.80
N LEU A 35 -1.68 -0.65 5.69
CA LEU A 35 -0.47 -1.46 5.55
C LEU A 35 0.59 -1.11 6.61
N ALA A 36 0.78 0.17 6.91
CA ALA A 36 1.71 0.61 7.95
C ALA A 36 1.28 0.17 9.35
N LYS A 37 -0.03 0.17 9.64
CA LYS A 37 -0.58 -0.39 10.89
C LYS A 37 -0.34 -1.89 10.99
N GLU A 38 -0.60 -2.64 9.92
CA GLU A 38 -0.37 -4.09 9.87
C GLU A 38 1.10 -4.47 10.07
N CYS A 39 2.04 -3.70 9.50
CA CYS A 39 3.47 -3.87 9.75
C CYS A 39 3.86 -3.53 11.20
N ARG A 40 3.28 -2.47 11.77
CA ARG A 40 3.56 -2.04 13.15
C ARG A 40 3.06 -3.04 14.20
N ASP A 41 1.87 -3.58 13.99
CA ASP A 41 1.22 -4.51 14.92
C ASP A 41 1.80 -5.94 14.83
N GLY A 42 2.83 -6.15 14.01
CA GLY A 42 3.47 -7.46 13.82
C GLY A 42 2.55 -8.50 13.17
N LYS A 43 1.45 -8.07 12.53
CA LYS A 43 0.45 -8.94 11.90
C LYS A 43 0.91 -9.54 10.57
N PHE A 44 1.99 -9.02 9.98
CA PHE A 44 2.68 -9.69 8.90
C PHE A 44 3.60 -10.76 9.48
N SER A 45 3.05 -11.91 9.85
CA SER A 45 3.86 -13.11 10.00
C SER A 45 4.45 -13.45 8.63
N GLU A 46 5.78 -13.50 8.56
CA GLU A 46 6.52 -14.12 7.45
C GLU A 46 6.17 -15.60 7.41
N ASP A 47 5.08 -15.95 6.75
CA ASP A 47 4.96 -17.28 6.18
C ASP A 47 4.44 -17.15 4.74
N GLU A 48 4.88 -18.09 3.92
CA GLU A 48 4.77 -18.18 2.45
C GLU A 48 5.83 -17.36 1.68
N GLY A 49 6.94 -17.91 1.18
CA GLY A 49 7.45 -19.29 1.04
C GLY A 49 8.91 -19.16 0.53
N LYS A 50 9.88 -20.00 0.92
CA LYS A 50 10.17 -21.33 0.34
C LYS A 50 9.65 -21.58 -1.06
#